data_AF-A0A947ALZ4-F1
#
_entry.id   AF-A0A947ALZ4-F1
#
_cell.length_a   1.000
_cell.length_b   1.000
_cell.length_c   1.000
_cell.angle_alpha   90.00
_cell.angle_beta   90.00
_cell.angle_gamma   90.00
#
_symmetry.space_group_name_H-M   'P 1'
#
loop_
_entity.id
_entity.type
_entity.pdbx_description
1 polymer ?
#
loop_
_entity_poly.entity_id
_entity_poly.type
_entity_poly.pdbx_seq_one_letter_code
_entity_poly.pdbx_strand_id
1 'polypeptide(L)'
;MTRSTPELEKKDMKGSVLVVGSGIGGMQASLDMASSGLLVHMINEEPSIGGTMSRLDKTFPTGDCAMCMISPRMVESSRHPNIKMHTMTKVLSVEGEEGDFTVTLEQKARYVDPNRCTGCGACEEKCPSRVTSEFNLGLDNRRAIYALFPQAVPNTRAIDAEHCLYLTKKVCRKCEKVCDAVAINFEDTDKQYEINVGSIILTPGLKTYDPAIRQEFGFGRIENIVTALQFERLLSASGPCGGHVERPSDKAHPKRLAWIQCVGSRNTHNANPWCSSVCCMYAAKQTIIAKEHDSEVEATVFYMEMRAYGKDFDKYIDKAKNEGVNYRRAMVSEIIENPETKDLTIHYIDEDGKRINEEFDMAILSIGFEPREKYLEFAQTFGIETDEYGFAKTSKLRPVETSRPGIYVAGIYQGPKDIPETVIQGSGAAARTMSLLGDSRGSEIEEVVLPPERDITAEEPKVGVIVCHCGINIAGTVHVDKVADAAAKEPGVAHTETIIYACAPDGQEKIRELIKEKGLNRVVVASCTPRTHSPLFQDTIREV
;
A
#
# COMPACT_ATOMS: atom_id res chain seq x y z
N MET A 1 -39.09 14.30 -36.45
CA MET A 1 -38.85 15.12 -35.24
C MET A 1 -37.52 14.70 -34.64
N THR A 2 -36.45 15.30 -35.13
CA THR A 2 -35.12 15.26 -34.52
C THR A 2 -35.23 15.95 -33.16
N ARG A 3 -35.14 15.18 -32.07
CA ARG A 3 -35.02 15.77 -30.73
C ARG A 3 -33.68 16.50 -30.70
N SER A 4 -33.72 17.83 -30.74
CA SER A 4 -32.59 18.65 -30.37
C SER A 4 -32.24 18.30 -28.93
N THR A 5 -31.08 17.69 -28.73
CA THR A 5 -30.45 17.65 -27.40
C THR A 5 -30.34 19.11 -26.95
N PRO A 6 -30.93 19.50 -25.81
CA PRO A 6 -30.73 20.86 -25.31
C PRO A 6 -29.21 21.07 -25.18
N GLU A 7 -28.69 22.14 -25.77
CA GLU A 7 -27.34 22.62 -25.48
C GLU A 7 -27.30 22.88 -23.97
N LEU A 8 -26.71 21.95 -23.23
CA LEU A 8 -26.29 22.21 -21.86
C LEU A 8 -25.36 23.43 -21.95
N GLU A 9 -25.67 24.50 -21.21
CA GLU A 9 -24.76 25.63 -21.05
C GLU A 9 -23.38 25.05 -20.72
N LYS A 10 -22.41 25.26 -21.63
CA LYS A 10 -21.02 24.85 -21.41
C LYS A 10 -20.49 25.65 -20.22
N LYS A 11 -20.65 25.10 -19.02
CA LYS A 11 -20.02 25.61 -17.82
C LYS A 11 -18.52 25.44 -18.02
N ASP A 12 -17.75 26.51 -17.88
CA ASP A 12 -16.29 26.47 -17.97
C ASP A 12 -15.72 25.74 -16.74
N MET A 13 -15.78 24.41 -16.78
CA MET A 13 -15.34 23.55 -15.68
C MET A 13 -13.84 23.30 -15.77
N LYS A 14 -13.18 23.20 -14.63
CA LYS A 14 -11.76 22.82 -14.57
C LYS A 14 -11.57 21.37 -15.06
N GLY A 15 -10.54 21.16 -15.89
CA GLY A 15 -10.13 19.85 -16.40
C GLY A 15 -9.23 19.06 -15.44
N SER A 16 -9.17 19.50 -14.19
CA SER A 16 -8.35 18.94 -13.12
C SER A 16 -9.19 18.30 -12.00
N VAL A 17 -8.62 17.32 -11.32
CA VAL A 17 -9.29 16.54 -10.26
C VAL A 17 -8.36 16.39 -9.07
N LEU A 18 -8.91 16.50 -7.86
CA LEU A 18 -8.19 16.17 -6.62
C LEU A 18 -8.51 14.75 -6.18
N VAL A 19 -7.48 13.93 -5.94
CA VAL A 19 -7.60 12.61 -5.31
C VAL A 19 -6.98 12.66 -3.92
N VAL A 20 -7.83 12.50 -2.89
CA VAL A 20 -7.45 12.57 -1.48
C VAL A 20 -7.11 11.19 -0.96
N GLY A 21 -5.81 10.90 -0.87
CA GLY A 21 -5.26 9.62 -0.46
C GLY A 21 -4.75 8.80 -1.65
N SER A 22 -3.61 8.14 -1.46
CA SER A 22 -2.85 7.51 -2.54
C SER A 22 -2.64 6.00 -2.32
N GLY A 23 -3.64 5.36 -1.70
CA GLY A 23 -3.75 3.90 -1.67
C GLY A 23 -4.16 3.33 -3.03
N ILE A 24 -4.37 2.01 -3.10
CA ILE A 24 -4.68 1.32 -4.35
C ILE A 24 -5.89 1.89 -5.10
N GLY A 25 -6.95 2.29 -4.39
CA GLY A 25 -8.15 2.89 -4.99
C GLY A 25 -7.90 4.30 -5.54
N GLY A 26 -7.12 5.11 -4.81
CA GLY A 26 -6.74 6.46 -5.24
C GLY A 26 -5.83 6.42 -6.47
N MET A 27 -4.80 5.55 -6.46
CA MET A 27 -3.93 5.35 -7.62
C MET A 27 -4.69 4.84 -8.84
N GLN A 28 -5.62 3.88 -8.69
CA GLN A 28 -6.45 3.42 -9.79
C GLN A 28 -7.28 4.57 -10.38
N ALA A 29 -7.95 5.36 -9.54
CA ALA A 29 -8.76 6.48 -9.99
C ALA A 29 -7.90 7.53 -10.72
N SER A 30 -6.73 7.87 -10.15
CA SER A 30 -5.78 8.81 -10.74
C SER A 30 -5.31 8.36 -12.12
N LEU A 31 -4.91 7.09 -12.27
CA LEU A 31 -4.44 6.55 -13.55
C LEU A 31 -5.55 6.54 -14.61
N ASP A 32 -6.77 6.13 -14.26
CA ASP A 32 -7.89 6.09 -15.20
C ASP A 32 -8.26 7.50 -15.72
N MET A 33 -8.28 8.49 -14.82
CA MET A 33 -8.59 9.88 -15.17
C MET A 33 -7.45 10.53 -15.97
N ALA A 34 -6.20 10.32 -15.54
CA ALA A 34 -5.04 10.91 -16.17
C ALA A 34 -4.80 10.38 -17.58
N SER A 35 -5.00 9.07 -17.78
CA SER A 35 -4.96 8.43 -19.10
C SER A 35 -6.10 8.88 -20.03
N SER A 36 -7.19 9.41 -19.46
CA SER A 36 -8.34 9.93 -20.20
C SER A 36 -8.27 11.43 -20.47
N GLY A 37 -7.14 12.08 -20.14
CA GLY A 37 -6.88 13.49 -20.46
C GLY A 37 -7.34 14.49 -19.40
N LEU A 38 -7.48 14.07 -18.14
CA LEU A 38 -7.67 15.00 -17.01
C LEU A 38 -6.35 15.19 -16.25
N LEU A 39 -6.12 16.39 -15.72
CA LEU A 39 -5.02 16.64 -14.78
C LEU A 39 -5.43 16.12 -13.40
N VAL A 40 -4.57 15.37 -12.72
CA VAL A 40 -4.86 14.81 -11.40
C VAL A 40 -3.89 15.35 -10.37
N HIS A 41 -4.40 16.00 -9.34
CA HIS A 41 -3.67 16.32 -8.12
C HIS A 41 -3.89 15.17 -7.13
N MET A 42 -2.89 14.31 -6.95
CA MET A 42 -2.98 13.19 -6.00
C MET A 42 -2.24 13.56 -4.72
N ILE A 43 -2.97 13.64 -3.60
CA ILE A 43 -2.40 14.06 -2.33
C ILE A 43 -2.24 12.88 -1.37
N ASN A 44 -1.23 12.96 -0.51
CA ASN A 44 -0.96 11.97 0.51
C ASN A 44 -0.28 12.58 1.74
N GLU A 45 -0.73 12.21 2.93
CA GLU A 45 -0.16 12.73 4.19
C GLU A 45 1.19 12.08 4.52
N GLU A 46 1.41 10.83 4.12
CA GLU A 46 2.68 10.14 4.27
C GLU A 46 3.69 10.59 3.18
N PRO A 47 5.02 10.44 3.41
CA PRO A 47 6.03 10.83 2.42
C PRO A 47 6.06 9.93 1.17
N SER A 48 5.31 8.82 1.16
CA SER A 48 5.19 7.89 0.02
C SER A 48 3.76 7.46 -0.19
N ILE A 49 3.41 7.20 -1.45
CA ILE A 49 2.16 6.55 -1.84
C ILE A 49 2.20 5.03 -1.56
N GLY A 50 1.05 4.35 -1.73
CA GLY A 50 0.91 2.89 -1.60
C GLY A 50 -0.12 2.46 -0.55
N GLY A 51 -0.34 3.29 0.49
CA GLY A 51 -1.29 3.01 1.57
C GLY A 51 -1.04 1.67 2.26
N THR A 52 -2.06 1.05 2.83
CA THR A 52 -1.86 -0.19 3.62
C THR A 52 -1.52 -1.41 2.76
N MET A 53 -1.85 -1.42 1.46
CA MET A 53 -1.53 -2.55 0.60
C MET A 53 -0.01 -2.74 0.45
N SER A 54 0.81 -1.68 0.57
CA SER A 54 2.28 -1.80 0.58
C SER A 54 2.82 -2.47 1.86
N ARG A 55 2.01 -2.56 2.92
CA ARG A 55 2.37 -3.25 4.18
C ARG A 55 2.09 -4.76 4.12
N LEU A 56 1.28 -5.22 3.17
CA LEU A 56 0.93 -6.64 3.02
C LEU A 56 2.08 -7.42 2.36
N ASP A 57 2.20 -8.70 2.68
CA ASP A 57 3.15 -9.58 2.00
C ASP A 57 2.58 -10.10 0.67
N LYS A 58 1.44 -10.80 0.76
CA LYS A 58 0.67 -11.31 -0.40
C LYS A 58 -0.81 -10.90 -0.32
N THR A 59 -1.57 -11.13 -1.38
CA THR A 59 -3.01 -10.85 -1.47
C THR A 59 -3.81 -12.13 -1.71
N PHE A 60 -4.99 -12.22 -1.09
CA PHE A 60 -5.96 -13.27 -1.40
C PHE A 60 -6.84 -12.85 -2.59
N PRO A 61 -7.48 -13.80 -3.30
CA PRO A 61 -7.35 -15.26 -3.17
C PRO A 61 -6.24 -15.85 -4.05
N THR A 62 -5.52 -15.02 -4.81
CA THR A 62 -4.54 -15.50 -5.79
C THR A 62 -3.21 -15.93 -5.15
N GLY A 63 -2.87 -15.37 -3.98
CA GLY A 63 -1.57 -15.57 -3.36
C GLY A 63 -0.46 -14.74 -4.01
N ASP A 64 -0.80 -13.74 -4.83
CA ASP A 64 0.18 -12.86 -5.47
C ASP A 64 0.89 -11.99 -4.42
N CYS A 65 2.17 -11.69 -4.64
CA CYS A 65 2.89 -10.71 -3.81
C CYS A 65 2.23 -9.33 -3.92
N ALA A 66 1.87 -8.73 -2.79
CA ALA A 66 1.19 -7.45 -2.74
C ALA A 66 2.05 -6.33 -3.33
N MET A 67 3.35 -6.34 -3.02
CA MET A 67 4.30 -5.38 -3.56
C MET A 67 4.42 -5.48 -5.09
N CYS A 68 4.41 -6.70 -5.64
CA CYS A 68 4.44 -6.91 -7.09
C CYS A 68 3.19 -6.37 -7.79
N MET A 69 2.05 -6.32 -7.09
CA MET A 69 0.80 -5.82 -7.65
C MET A 69 0.67 -4.29 -7.54
N ILE A 70 1.22 -3.70 -6.48
CA ILE A 70 1.10 -2.25 -6.24
C ILE A 70 2.27 -1.44 -6.78
N SER A 71 3.50 -1.96 -6.75
CA SER A 71 4.69 -1.22 -7.17
C SER A 71 4.62 -0.71 -8.62
N PRO A 72 4.16 -1.49 -9.62
CA PRO A 72 3.97 -0.97 -10.97
C PRO A 72 3.04 0.25 -11.02
N ARG A 73 1.92 0.21 -10.30
CA ARG A 73 0.95 1.31 -10.23
C ARG A 73 1.50 2.54 -9.54
N MET A 74 2.32 2.35 -8.51
CA MET A 74 2.99 3.45 -7.83
C MET A 74 3.95 4.17 -8.78
N VAL A 75 4.78 3.40 -9.49
CA VAL A 75 5.74 4.00 -10.43
C VAL A 75 5.03 4.66 -11.61
N GLU A 76 4.06 3.98 -12.20
CA GLU A 76 3.21 4.54 -13.27
C GLU A 76 2.56 5.85 -12.80
N SER A 77 1.96 5.88 -11.61
CA SER A 77 1.34 7.09 -11.04
C SER A 77 2.36 8.21 -10.85
N SER A 78 3.60 7.88 -10.49
CA SER A 78 4.65 8.88 -10.24
C SER A 78 5.26 9.48 -11.50
N ARG A 79 5.21 8.74 -12.60
CA ARG A 79 5.77 9.16 -13.90
C ARG A 79 4.73 9.71 -14.84
N HIS A 80 3.46 9.47 -14.55
CA HIS A 80 2.39 9.95 -15.42
C HIS A 80 2.42 11.48 -15.48
N PRO A 81 2.53 12.09 -16.67
CA PRO A 81 2.66 13.54 -16.88
C PRO A 81 1.51 14.33 -16.24
N ASN A 82 0.31 13.75 -16.31
CA ASN A 82 -0.92 14.37 -15.84
C ASN A 82 -1.25 13.99 -14.39
N ILE A 83 -0.32 13.40 -13.63
CA ILE A 83 -0.49 13.15 -12.20
C ILE A 83 0.53 13.99 -11.42
N LYS A 84 0.05 15.05 -10.79
CA LYS A 84 0.82 15.88 -9.87
C LYS A 84 0.68 15.30 -8.46
N MET A 85 1.75 14.69 -7.97
CA MET A 85 1.80 14.10 -6.63
C MET A 85 2.17 15.14 -5.56
N HIS A 86 1.37 15.22 -4.51
CA HIS A 86 1.61 16.08 -3.35
C HIS A 86 1.72 15.22 -2.09
N THR A 87 2.92 14.70 -1.83
CA THR A 87 3.19 13.96 -0.57
C THR A 87 3.42 14.91 0.58
N MET A 88 3.24 14.42 1.80
CA MET A 88 3.27 15.22 3.03
C MET A 88 2.22 16.34 3.01
N THR A 89 1.10 16.12 2.31
CA THR A 89 0.08 17.14 2.07
C THR A 89 -1.29 16.68 2.56
N LYS A 90 -2.01 17.57 3.23
CA LYS A 90 -3.41 17.39 3.65
C LYS A 90 -4.29 18.54 3.16
N VAL A 91 -5.59 18.31 3.09
CA VAL A 91 -6.59 19.36 2.78
C VAL A 91 -6.99 20.08 4.06
N LEU A 92 -7.02 21.41 4.00
CA LEU A 92 -7.50 22.26 5.10
C LEU A 92 -8.95 22.71 4.89
N SER A 93 -9.34 23.05 3.66
CA SER A 93 -10.69 23.50 3.32
C SER A 93 -11.03 23.23 1.85
N VAL A 94 -12.32 23.08 1.58
CA VAL A 94 -12.88 22.93 0.22
C VAL A 94 -14.07 23.88 0.06
N GLU A 95 -13.90 24.87 -0.79
CA GLU A 95 -14.91 25.87 -1.16
C GLU A 95 -15.35 25.68 -2.62
N GLY A 96 -16.49 26.25 -3.00
CA GLY A 96 -17.02 26.15 -4.36
C GLY A 96 -17.98 24.97 -4.58
N GLU A 97 -18.22 24.66 -5.85
CA GLU A 97 -19.22 23.70 -6.32
C GLU A 97 -18.67 22.80 -7.43
N GLU A 98 -19.44 21.80 -7.86
CA GLU A 98 -19.00 20.89 -8.91
C GLU A 98 -18.61 21.63 -10.20
N GLY A 99 -17.43 21.30 -10.73
CA GLY A 99 -16.82 21.97 -11.86
C GLY A 99 -15.83 23.08 -11.50
N ASP A 100 -15.87 23.66 -10.29
CA ASP A 100 -14.96 24.71 -9.83
C ASP A 100 -14.86 24.76 -8.29
N PHE A 101 -14.08 23.85 -7.73
CA PHE A 101 -13.70 23.85 -6.32
C PHE A 101 -12.38 24.57 -6.12
N THR A 102 -12.29 25.40 -5.08
CA THR A 102 -11.02 25.90 -4.55
C THR A 102 -10.64 25.09 -3.32
N VAL A 103 -9.48 24.46 -3.36
CA VAL A 103 -8.99 23.60 -2.28
C VAL A 103 -7.72 24.20 -1.67
N THR A 104 -7.76 24.45 -0.36
CA THR A 104 -6.58 24.87 0.40
C THR A 104 -5.83 23.65 0.91
N LEU A 105 -4.55 23.55 0.58
CA LEU A 105 -3.67 22.47 0.97
C LEU A 105 -2.62 22.94 1.99
N GLU A 106 -2.27 22.08 2.94
CA GLU A 106 -1.08 22.23 3.80
C GLU A 106 -0.10 21.12 3.45
N GLN A 107 1.09 21.50 3.01
CA GLN A 107 2.23 20.60 2.84
C GLN A 107 3.22 20.78 4.00
N LYS A 108 3.46 19.70 4.75
CA LYS A 108 4.46 19.67 5.80
C LYS A 108 5.87 19.73 5.25
N ALA A 109 6.75 20.42 5.97
CA ALA A 109 8.18 20.43 5.69
C ALA A 109 8.73 19.00 5.63
N ARG A 110 9.39 18.68 4.53
CA ARG A 110 10.06 17.39 4.36
C ARG A 110 11.47 17.41 4.92
N TYR A 111 12.07 18.60 4.95
CA TYR A 111 13.47 18.88 5.29
C TYR A 111 14.50 18.17 4.38
N VAL A 112 14.03 17.64 3.26
CA VAL A 112 14.82 17.02 2.21
C VAL A 112 14.20 17.48 0.90
N ASP A 113 15.00 18.11 0.05
CA ASP A 113 14.58 18.52 -1.28
C ASP A 113 14.36 17.27 -2.16
N PRO A 114 13.10 16.99 -2.57
CA PRO A 114 12.79 15.81 -3.35
C PRO A 114 13.42 15.83 -4.76
N ASN A 115 13.70 17.01 -5.31
CA ASN A 115 14.27 17.14 -6.67
C ASN A 115 15.77 16.87 -6.69
N ARG A 116 16.44 17.00 -5.53
CA ARG A 116 17.88 16.74 -5.38
C ARG A 116 18.16 15.37 -4.77
N CYS A 117 17.24 14.84 -3.99
CA CYS A 117 17.43 13.59 -3.29
C CYS A 117 17.54 12.43 -4.29
N THR A 118 18.67 11.72 -4.27
CA THR A 118 18.90 10.52 -5.11
C THR A 118 18.34 9.25 -4.49
N GLY A 119 17.86 9.33 -3.25
CA GLY A 119 17.33 8.18 -2.55
C GLY A 119 18.34 7.07 -2.21
N CYS A 120 19.61 7.41 -2.01
CA CYS A 120 20.67 6.42 -1.75
C CYS A 120 20.70 5.84 -0.33
N GLY A 121 20.04 6.45 0.66
CA GLY A 121 19.97 5.96 2.04
C GLY A 121 21.20 6.20 2.92
N ALA A 122 22.31 6.75 2.39
CA ALA A 122 23.53 7.01 3.15
C ALA A 122 23.31 7.87 4.41
N CYS A 123 22.33 8.77 4.37
CA CYS A 123 21.95 9.63 5.49
C CYS A 123 21.24 8.88 6.63
N GLU A 124 20.51 7.80 6.32
CA GLU A 124 19.79 6.97 7.29
C GLU A 124 20.79 6.19 8.14
N GLU A 125 21.81 5.59 7.53
CA GLU A 125 22.86 4.84 8.22
C GLU A 125 23.58 5.66 9.30
N LYS A 126 23.81 6.95 9.03
CA LYS A 126 24.55 7.85 9.94
C LYS A 126 23.68 8.54 10.98
N CYS A 127 22.36 8.44 10.85
CA CYS A 127 21.43 9.05 11.80
C CYS A 127 21.48 8.31 13.15
N PRO A 128 21.77 8.98 14.27
CA PRO A 128 21.84 8.31 15.58
C PRO A 128 20.45 8.04 16.19
N SER A 129 19.39 8.73 15.77
CA SER A 129 18.06 8.58 16.33
C SER A 129 17.50 7.17 16.12
N ARG A 130 16.68 6.73 17.06
CA ARG A 130 15.85 5.51 17.00
C ARG A 130 14.42 5.93 17.22
N VAL A 131 13.55 5.61 16.28
CA VAL A 131 12.12 5.97 16.32
C VAL A 131 11.34 4.71 15.98
N THR A 132 10.27 4.45 16.70
CA THR A 132 9.37 3.32 16.42
C THR A 132 8.85 3.42 14.98
N SER A 133 8.97 2.34 14.21
CA SER A 133 8.54 2.31 12.81
C SER A 133 7.02 2.21 12.69
N GLU A 134 6.38 3.22 12.10
CA GLU A 134 4.93 3.23 11.85
C GLU A 134 4.55 2.26 10.72
N PHE A 135 5.43 2.11 9.73
CA PHE A 135 5.23 1.18 8.62
C PHE A 135 5.26 -0.29 9.08
N ASN A 136 6.18 -0.61 10.00
CA ASN A 136 6.28 -1.93 10.63
C ASN A 136 5.45 -2.06 11.92
N LEU A 137 4.55 -1.09 12.20
CA LEU A 137 3.58 -1.17 13.29
C LEU A 137 4.22 -1.45 14.67
N GLY A 138 5.36 -0.80 14.91
CA GLY A 138 6.11 -0.88 16.15
C GLY A 138 6.91 -2.15 16.40
N LEU A 139 7.05 -3.03 15.40
CA LEU A 139 7.86 -4.24 15.52
C LEU A 139 9.38 -3.98 15.47
N ASP A 140 9.79 -2.83 14.90
CA ASP A 140 11.18 -2.39 14.87
C ASP A 140 11.32 -0.86 14.96
N ASN A 141 12.56 -0.40 14.85
CA ASN A 141 12.91 1.00 14.89
C ASN A 141 13.47 1.48 13.56
N ARG A 142 12.95 2.61 13.07
CA ARG A 142 13.55 3.42 12.00
C ARG A 142 14.45 4.53 12.56
N ARG A 143 14.98 5.33 11.65
CA ARG A 143 15.77 6.54 11.93
C ARG A 143 14.89 7.78 11.82
N ALA A 144 15.37 8.92 12.34
CA ALA A 144 14.65 10.19 12.20
C ALA A 144 14.64 10.70 10.75
N ILE A 145 15.73 10.49 9.99
CA ILE A 145 15.70 10.61 8.52
C ILE A 145 15.45 9.22 7.95
N TYR A 146 14.46 9.07 7.09
CA TYR A 146 13.99 7.75 6.66
C TYR A 146 13.33 7.79 5.28
N ALA A 147 13.31 6.64 4.59
CA ALA A 147 12.27 6.30 3.63
C ALA A 147 11.16 5.52 4.33
N LEU A 148 9.89 5.70 3.93
CA LEU A 148 8.76 5.02 4.59
C LEU A 148 8.86 3.49 4.49
N PHE A 149 9.30 3.00 3.34
CA PHE A 149 9.62 1.61 3.05
C PHE A 149 10.58 1.54 1.86
N PRO A 150 11.24 0.39 1.58
CA PRO A 150 12.29 0.33 0.57
C PRO A 150 11.84 0.68 -0.86
N GLN A 151 10.62 0.31 -1.24
CA GLN A 151 10.04 0.61 -2.57
C GLN A 151 9.19 1.89 -2.58
N ALA A 152 9.43 2.81 -1.64
CA ALA A 152 8.67 4.05 -1.51
C ALA A 152 8.70 4.89 -2.80
N VAL A 153 7.57 5.51 -3.11
CA VAL A 153 7.39 6.40 -4.25
C VAL A 153 6.73 7.69 -3.77
N PRO A 154 7.36 8.88 -3.98
CA PRO A 154 8.67 9.08 -4.59
C PRO A 154 9.81 8.46 -3.75
N ASN A 155 10.84 7.93 -4.40
CA ASN A 155 12.00 7.32 -3.71
C ASN A 155 12.91 8.38 -3.09
N THR A 156 12.45 8.95 -1.98
CA THR A 156 13.00 10.16 -1.37
C THR A 156 12.88 10.04 0.15
N ARG A 157 13.68 10.83 0.86
CA ARG A 157 13.72 10.77 2.33
C ARG A 157 12.89 11.90 2.92
N ALA A 158 12.41 11.69 4.12
CA ALA A 158 11.82 12.72 4.96
C ALA A 158 12.53 12.73 6.31
N ILE A 159 12.56 13.90 6.97
CA ILE A 159 13.02 14.01 8.36
C ILE A 159 11.81 14.16 9.26
N ASP A 160 11.68 13.23 10.20
CA ASP A 160 10.81 13.35 11.36
C ASP A 160 11.34 14.45 12.29
N ALA A 161 10.64 15.58 12.31
CA ALA A 161 11.03 16.77 13.06
C ALA A 161 11.04 16.54 14.56
N GLU A 162 10.13 15.71 15.08
CA GLU A 162 9.95 15.46 16.51
C GLU A 162 11.11 14.65 17.09
N HIS A 163 11.72 13.79 16.28
CA HIS A 163 12.80 12.90 16.70
C HIS A 163 14.19 13.28 16.15
N CYS A 164 14.27 14.34 15.32
CA CYS A 164 15.52 14.84 14.79
C CYS A 164 16.29 15.65 15.83
N LEU A 165 17.49 15.21 16.20
CA LEU A 165 18.36 15.89 17.16
C LEU A 165 18.85 17.28 16.70
N TYR A 166 18.83 17.57 15.40
CA TYR A 166 19.11 18.91 14.91
C TYR A 166 17.92 19.83 15.11
N LEU A 167 16.74 19.43 14.64
CA LEU A 167 15.54 20.26 14.66
C LEU A 167 15.08 20.54 16.10
N THR A 168 15.20 19.56 17.00
CA THR A 168 14.83 19.71 18.41
C THR A 168 15.91 20.34 19.29
N LYS A 169 17.18 19.89 19.16
CA LYS A 169 18.25 20.23 20.11
C LYS A 169 19.43 20.97 19.50
N LYS A 170 19.48 21.12 18.17
CA LYS A 170 20.56 21.78 17.40
C LYS A 170 21.96 21.17 17.59
N VAL A 171 22.05 19.86 17.90
CA VAL A 171 23.34 19.18 18.23
C VAL A 171 23.86 18.20 17.17
N CYS A 172 23.13 17.89 16.10
CA CYS A 172 23.51 16.87 15.11
C CYS A 172 23.40 17.43 13.68
N ARG A 173 24.34 17.10 12.78
CA ARG A 173 24.24 17.40 11.34
C ARG A 173 24.83 16.27 10.47
N LYS A 174 24.76 15.04 10.96
CA LYS A 174 25.42 13.88 10.31
C LYS A 174 24.83 13.56 8.93
N CYS A 175 23.51 13.62 8.78
CA CYS A 175 22.83 13.38 7.51
C CYS A 175 23.20 14.42 6.43
N GLU A 176 23.27 15.70 6.79
CA GLU A 176 23.72 16.79 5.90
C GLU A 176 25.15 16.54 5.41
N LYS A 177 26.07 16.18 6.30
CA LYS A 177 27.49 15.96 5.98
C LYS A 177 27.78 14.80 5.02
N VAL A 178 26.88 13.82 4.93
CA VAL A 178 27.06 12.64 4.06
C VAL A 178 26.16 12.66 2.82
N CYS A 179 25.39 13.73 2.63
CA CYS A 179 24.50 13.87 1.49
C CYS A 179 25.24 14.56 0.34
N ASP A 180 25.83 13.78 -0.56
CA ASP A 180 26.56 14.32 -1.71
C ASP A 180 25.67 15.15 -2.65
N ALA A 181 24.38 14.81 -2.73
CA ALA A 181 23.41 15.57 -3.52
C ALA A 181 23.01 16.92 -2.90
N VAL A 182 23.43 17.16 -1.64
CA VAL A 182 23.09 18.35 -0.83
C VAL A 182 21.59 18.60 -0.82
N ALA A 183 20.82 17.53 -0.58
CA ALA A 183 19.36 17.55 -0.55
C ALA A 183 18.80 17.89 0.83
N ILE A 184 19.58 17.80 1.91
CA ILE A 184 19.10 18.08 3.27
C ILE A 184 18.88 19.60 3.43
N ASN A 185 17.67 20.00 3.83
CA ASN A 185 17.31 21.39 4.07
C ASN A 185 16.57 21.52 5.41
N PHE A 186 17.28 21.82 6.49
CA PHE A 186 16.66 22.00 7.81
C PHE A 186 15.86 23.30 7.96
N GLU A 187 15.93 24.21 6.99
CA GLU A 187 15.20 25.47 6.96
C GLU A 187 13.90 25.38 6.16
N ASP A 188 13.57 24.20 5.62
CA ASP A 188 12.27 23.94 4.99
C ASP A 188 11.14 24.15 6.01
N THR A 189 10.06 24.78 5.57
CA THR A 189 8.89 25.12 6.40
C THR A 189 7.62 24.58 5.78
N ASP A 190 6.61 24.41 6.62
CA ASP A 190 5.26 24.09 6.16
C ASP A 190 4.78 25.16 5.16
N LYS A 191 4.08 24.72 4.12
CA LYS A 191 3.58 25.55 3.04
C LYS A 191 2.07 25.39 2.95
N GLN A 192 1.37 26.51 2.72
CA GLN A 192 -0.03 26.50 2.36
C GLN A 192 -0.21 27.12 0.98
N TYR A 193 -1.03 26.50 0.16
CA TYR A 193 -1.33 26.95 -1.20
C TYR A 193 -2.69 26.44 -1.63
N GLU A 194 -3.27 27.11 -2.62
CA GLU A 194 -4.56 26.76 -3.18
C GLU A 194 -4.39 26.08 -4.55
N ILE A 195 -5.31 25.18 -4.85
CA ILE A 195 -5.49 24.62 -6.19
C ILE A 195 -6.97 24.69 -6.57
N ASN A 196 -7.25 24.85 -7.86
CA ASN A 196 -8.60 24.80 -8.40
C ASN A 196 -8.80 23.45 -9.10
N VAL A 197 -9.91 22.77 -8.83
CA VAL A 197 -10.22 21.46 -9.41
C VAL A 197 -11.71 21.35 -9.73
N GLY A 198 -12.07 20.58 -10.75
CA GLY A 198 -13.46 20.39 -11.16
C GLY A 198 -14.18 19.33 -10.34
N SER A 199 -13.44 18.40 -9.74
CA SER A 199 -13.99 17.29 -8.96
C SER A 199 -13.00 16.81 -7.90
N ILE A 200 -13.52 16.12 -6.88
CA ILE A 200 -12.74 15.55 -5.78
C ILE A 200 -13.12 14.08 -5.59
N ILE A 201 -12.13 13.20 -5.39
CA ILE A 201 -12.33 11.80 -5.02
C ILE A 201 -11.68 11.53 -3.67
N LEU A 202 -12.45 10.99 -2.73
CA LEU A 202 -12.02 10.67 -1.38
C LEU A 202 -11.63 9.20 -1.25
N THR A 203 -10.36 8.96 -0.96
CA THR A 203 -9.77 7.64 -0.68
C THR A 203 -8.79 7.70 0.49
N PRO A 204 -9.18 8.23 1.67
CA PRO A 204 -8.26 8.58 2.77
C PRO A 204 -7.61 7.37 3.50
N GLY A 205 -7.73 6.16 2.95
CA GLY A 205 -7.15 4.95 3.51
C GLY A 205 -8.03 4.28 4.55
N LEU A 206 -7.40 3.51 5.42
CA LEU A 206 -8.06 2.70 6.43
C LEU A 206 -7.58 3.05 7.83
N LYS A 207 -8.49 2.88 8.79
CA LYS A 207 -8.16 2.76 10.21
C LYS A 207 -8.46 1.33 10.66
N THR A 208 -7.63 0.77 11.51
CA THR A 208 -7.85 -0.53 12.14
C THR A 208 -8.32 -0.37 13.57
N TYR A 209 -9.11 -1.32 14.05
CA TYR A 209 -9.46 -1.44 15.46
C TYR A 209 -8.20 -1.60 16.33
N ASP A 210 -8.16 -0.90 17.46
CA ASP A 210 -7.12 -1.09 18.49
C ASP A 210 -7.52 -2.23 19.44
N PRO A 211 -6.85 -3.40 19.37
CA PRO A 211 -7.20 -4.53 20.21
C PRO A 211 -6.78 -4.38 21.67
N ALA A 212 -6.00 -3.35 22.05
CA ALA A 212 -5.65 -3.09 23.44
C ALA A 212 -6.88 -2.85 24.34
N ILE A 213 -8.00 -2.43 23.75
CA ILE A 213 -9.29 -2.25 24.43
C ILE A 213 -9.81 -3.59 24.99
N ARG A 214 -9.53 -4.71 24.30
CA ARG A 214 -9.91 -6.08 24.74
C ARG A 214 -8.81 -6.68 25.60
N GLN A 215 -8.78 -6.27 26.87
CA GLN A 215 -7.76 -6.68 27.83
C GLN A 215 -7.64 -8.21 28.00
N GLU A 216 -8.74 -8.94 27.78
CA GLU A 216 -8.81 -10.40 27.81
C GLU A 216 -7.92 -11.08 26.75
N PHE A 217 -7.58 -10.38 25.67
CA PHE A 217 -6.64 -10.86 24.66
C PHE A 217 -5.20 -10.41 24.92
N GLY A 218 -4.94 -9.57 25.93
CA GLY A 218 -3.58 -9.25 26.36
C GLY A 218 -2.70 -8.46 25.38
N PHE A 219 -3.24 -7.95 24.27
CA PHE A 219 -2.47 -7.14 23.31
C PHE A 219 -1.82 -5.93 23.98
N GLY A 220 -0.56 -5.66 23.65
CA GLY A 220 0.26 -4.60 24.26
C GLY A 220 0.83 -4.94 25.64
N ARG A 221 0.33 -6.00 26.30
CA ARG A 221 0.90 -6.53 27.56
C ARG A 221 1.71 -7.80 27.34
N ILE A 222 1.25 -8.66 26.44
CA ILE A 222 1.86 -9.93 26.06
C ILE A 222 2.52 -9.76 24.70
N GLU A 223 3.83 -9.94 24.62
CA GLU A 223 4.63 -9.63 23.42
C GLU A 223 4.35 -10.59 22.25
N ASN A 224 4.03 -11.87 22.54
CA ASN A 224 3.71 -12.88 21.52
C ASN A 224 2.29 -12.77 20.97
N ILE A 225 1.59 -11.67 21.23
CA ILE A 225 0.27 -11.37 20.66
C ILE A 225 0.40 -10.21 19.70
N VAL A 226 0.20 -10.50 18.42
CA VAL A 226 0.36 -9.54 17.34
C VAL A 226 -0.97 -9.34 16.60
N THR A 227 -1.14 -8.19 15.97
CA THR A 227 -2.24 -7.99 15.03
C THR A 227 -1.98 -8.73 13.72
N ALA A 228 -3.04 -9.06 12.98
CA ALA A 228 -2.91 -9.62 11.64
C ALA A 228 -2.05 -8.73 10.72
N LEU A 229 -2.11 -7.40 10.86
CA LEU A 229 -1.29 -6.50 10.05
C LEU A 229 0.18 -6.48 10.50
N GLN A 230 0.47 -6.62 11.81
CA GLN A 230 1.84 -6.87 12.29
C GLN A 230 2.37 -8.20 11.76
N PHE A 231 1.54 -9.25 11.73
CA PHE A 231 1.92 -10.54 11.18
C PHE A 231 2.27 -10.46 9.68
N GLU A 232 1.58 -9.63 8.87
CA GLU A 232 2.02 -9.33 7.49
C GLU A 232 3.44 -8.78 7.43
N ARG A 233 3.79 -7.89 8.38
CA ARG A 233 5.14 -7.33 8.43
C ARG A 233 6.15 -8.39 8.82
N LEU A 234 5.85 -9.28 9.77
CA LEU A 234 6.73 -10.40 10.13
C LEU A 234 6.96 -11.36 8.95
N LEU A 235 5.91 -11.65 8.16
CA LEU A 235 6.00 -12.48 6.95
C LEU A 235 6.78 -11.80 5.82
N SER A 236 6.74 -10.47 5.75
CA SER A 236 7.27 -9.73 4.61
C SER A 236 8.80 -9.79 4.52
N ALA A 237 9.30 -10.01 3.30
CA ALA A 237 10.74 -9.97 3.01
C ALA A 237 11.38 -8.59 3.28
N SER A 238 10.62 -7.50 3.16
CA SER A 238 11.04 -6.13 3.52
C SER A 238 10.65 -5.76 4.95
N GLY A 239 10.16 -6.73 5.72
CA GLY A 239 9.77 -6.58 7.11
C GLY A 239 10.93 -6.69 8.08
N PRO A 240 10.66 -6.49 9.39
CA PRO A 240 11.68 -6.44 10.44
C PRO A 240 12.49 -7.75 10.59
N CYS A 241 11.91 -8.89 10.21
CA CYS A 241 12.55 -10.21 10.32
C CYS A 241 13.02 -10.77 8.97
N GLY A 242 13.00 -9.96 7.90
CA GLY A 242 13.46 -10.38 6.56
C GLY A 242 12.72 -11.59 5.99
N GLY A 243 11.47 -11.80 6.38
CA GLY A 243 10.62 -12.92 5.96
C GLY A 243 10.70 -14.19 6.82
N HIS A 244 11.51 -14.21 7.87
CA HIS A 244 11.54 -15.31 8.85
C HIS A 244 10.64 -14.96 10.02
N VAL A 245 9.52 -15.68 10.20
CA VAL A 245 8.60 -15.38 11.30
C VAL A 245 9.29 -15.67 12.64
N GLU A 246 9.34 -14.68 13.52
CA GLU A 246 9.96 -14.78 14.83
C GLU A 246 8.98 -14.28 15.90
N ARG A 247 8.98 -14.93 17.06
CA ARG A 247 8.30 -14.46 18.27
C ARG A 247 8.87 -13.09 18.69
N PRO A 248 8.03 -12.07 18.92
CA PRO A 248 8.51 -10.76 19.35
C PRO A 248 9.32 -10.81 20.64
N SER A 249 8.99 -11.72 21.56
CA SER A 249 9.60 -11.80 22.90
C SER A 249 11.04 -12.34 22.92
N ASP A 250 11.30 -13.44 22.23
CA ASP A 250 12.55 -14.20 22.33
C ASP A 250 13.22 -14.46 20.97
N LYS A 251 12.60 -13.99 19.88
CA LYS A 251 13.03 -14.22 18.49
C LYS A 251 13.04 -15.69 18.06
N ALA A 252 12.45 -16.59 18.85
CA ALA A 252 12.33 -17.99 18.47
C ALA A 252 11.31 -18.15 17.34
N HIS A 253 11.50 -19.19 16.51
CA HIS A 253 10.57 -19.49 15.42
C HIS A 253 9.30 -20.17 15.98
N PRO A 254 8.10 -19.58 15.81
CA PRO A 254 6.87 -20.17 16.34
C PRO A 254 6.38 -21.33 15.44
N LYS A 255 5.98 -22.44 16.05
CA LYS A 255 5.43 -23.63 15.38
C LYS A 255 3.92 -23.72 15.52
N ARG A 256 3.34 -23.33 16.65
CA ARG A 256 1.89 -23.40 16.93
C ARG A 256 1.30 -22.01 16.95
N LEU A 257 0.52 -21.66 15.92
CA LEU A 257 -0.01 -20.31 15.69
C LEU A 257 -1.54 -20.30 15.75
N ALA A 258 -2.11 -19.34 16.47
CA ALA A 258 -3.56 -19.16 16.61
C ALA A 258 -4.05 -17.85 16.00
N TRP A 259 -4.99 -17.89 15.06
CA TRP A 259 -5.71 -16.72 14.55
C TRP A 259 -7.05 -16.57 15.24
N ILE A 260 -7.33 -15.38 15.76
CA ILE A 260 -8.58 -15.08 16.47
C ILE A 260 -9.41 -14.15 15.61
N GLN A 261 -10.54 -14.65 15.10
CA GLN A 261 -11.41 -13.91 14.20
C GLN A 261 -12.30 -12.90 14.93
N CYS A 262 -12.78 -11.92 14.17
CA CYS A 262 -13.75 -10.90 14.61
C CYS A 262 -13.27 -10.03 15.78
N VAL A 263 -11.97 -9.82 15.93
CA VAL A 263 -11.43 -8.87 16.91
C VAL A 263 -11.81 -7.46 16.44
N GLY A 264 -12.59 -6.74 17.24
CA GLY A 264 -13.06 -5.41 16.87
C GLY A 264 -14.22 -5.39 15.87
N SER A 265 -14.95 -6.49 15.68
CA SER A 265 -16.08 -6.58 14.74
C SER A 265 -17.17 -7.51 15.25
N ARG A 266 -18.41 -7.29 14.78
CA ARG A 266 -19.60 -8.07 15.14
C ARG A 266 -19.85 -8.14 16.66
N ASN A 267 -19.55 -7.07 17.36
CA ASN A 267 -19.80 -6.95 18.80
C ASN A 267 -20.35 -5.56 19.08
N THR A 268 -21.62 -5.47 19.47
CA THR A 268 -22.35 -4.22 19.70
C THR A 268 -22.07 -3.59 21.06
N HIS A 269 -21.41 -4.32 21.97
CA HIS A 269 -21.21 -3.87 23.35
C HIS A 269 -19.89 -3.10 23.49
N ASN A 270 -18.79 -3.69 23.04
CA ASN A 270 -17.42 -3.19 23.28
C ASN A 270 -16.60 -3.02 21.99
N ALA A 271 -17.23 -3.10 20.81
CA ALA A 271 -16.57 -2.88 19.53
C ALA A 271 -17.56 -2.46 18.44
N ASN A 272 -17.21 -2.73 17.18
CA ASN A 272 -18.02 -2.38 16.03
C ASN A 272 -19.14 -3.41 15.79
N PRO A 273 -20.40 -2.98 15.55
CA PRO A 273 -21.52 -3.88 15.29
C PRO A 273 -21.47 -4.54 13.90
N TRP A 274 -20.64 -4.05 12.98
CA TRP A 274 -20.52 -4.58 11.61
C TRP A 274 -19.45 -5.67 11.47
N CYS A 275 -19.47 -6.34 10.33
CA CYS A 275 -18.40 -7.23 9.90
C CYS A 275 -17.38 -6.45 9.07
N SER A 276 -16.09 -6.67 9.31
CA SER A 276 -15.01 -6.03 8.55
C SER A 276 -14.71 -6.69 7.20
N SER A 277 -15.57 -7.60 6.72
CA SER A 277 -15.56 -8.24 5.39
C SER A 277 -14.36 -9.13 5.06
N VAL A 278 -13.12 -8.69 5.32
CA VAL A 278 -11.88 -9.30 4.81
C VAL A 278 -11.18 -10.24 5.78
N CYS A 279 -11.53 -10.19 7.07
CA CYS A 279 -10.74 -10.85 8.12
C CYS A 279 -10.72 -12.38 8.05
N CYS A 280 -11.79 -13.01 7.55
CA CYS A 280 -11.78 -14.44 7.28
C CYS A 280 -10.78 -14.81 6.18
N MET A 281 -10.65 -13.96 5.17
CA MET A 281 -9.83 -14.22 3.99
C MET A 281 -8.36 -13.94 4.24
N TYR A 282 -8.00 -12.82 4.88
CA TYR A 282 -6.59 -12.60 5.21
C TYR A 282 -6.08 -13.62 6.23
N ALA A 283 -6.92 -14.14 7.14
CA ALA A 283 -6.48 -15.15 8.09
C ALA A 283 -6.15 -16.46 7.37
N ALA A 284 -7.04 -16.92 6.48
CA ALA A 284 -6.76 -18.07 5.63
C ALA A 284 -5.49 -17.87 4.79
N LYS A 285 -5.32 -16.67 4.22
CA LYS A 285 -4.12 -16.29 3.48
C LYS A 285 -2.86 -16.41 4.34
N GLN A 286 -2.86 -15.80 5.52
CA GLN A 286 -1.74 -15.83 6.44
C GLN A 286 -1.41 -17.25 6.91
N THR A 287 -2.42 -18.10 7.12
CA THR A 287 -2.20 -19.51 7.50
C THR A 287 -1.50 -20.28 6.39
N ILE A 288 -1.90 -20.12 5.13
CA ILE A 288 -1.25 -20.75 3.97
C ILE A 288 0.19 -20.26 3.86
N ILE A 289 0.42 -18.95 3.93
CA ILE A 289 1.76 -18.37 3.76
C ILE A 289 2.70 -18.77 4.90
N ALA A 290 2.21 -18.81 6.14
CA ALA A 290 2.99 -19.31 7.26
C ALA A 290 3.49 -20.75 7.01
N LYS A 291 2.63 -21.60 6.43
CA LYS A 291 3.00 -22.98 6.05
C LYS A 291 3.89 -23.07 4.81
N GLU A 292 3.80 -22.11 3.88
CA GLU A 292 4.73 -21.99 2.75
C GLU A 292 6.14 -21.60 3.22
N HIS A 293 6.25 -20.79 4.29
CA HIS A 293 7.53 -20.40 4.90
C HIS A 293 8.11 -21.53 5.76
N ASP A 294 7.26 -22.23 6.52
CA ASP A 294 7.64 -23.42 7.29
C ASP A 294 6.52 -24.46 7.31
N SER A 295 6.76 -25.61 6.68
CA SER A 295 5.80 -26.71 6.59
C SER A 295 5.47 -27.37 7.94
N GLU A 296 6.29 -27.17 8.98
CA GLU A 296 6.05 -27.70 10.33
C GLU A 296 5.08 -26.83 11.16
N VAL A 297 4.67 -25.68 10.64
CA VAL A 297 3.71 -24.80 11.32
C VAL A 297 2.33 -25.45 11.42
N GLU A 298 1.84 -25.52 12.66
CA GLU A 298 0.46 -25.85 13.01
C GLU A 298 -0.37 -24.57 13.15
N ALA A 299 -1.26 -24.35 12.20
CA ALA A 299 -2.13 -23.18 12.18
C ALA A 299 -3.54 -23.52 12.64
N THR A 300 -4.06 -22.76 13.61
CA THR A 300 -5.43 -22.89 14.12
C THR A 300 -6.17 -21.55 13.99
N VAL A 301 -7.36 -21.57 13.38
CA VAL A 301 -8.23 -20.39 13.19
C VAL A 301 -9.49 -20.54 14.05
N PHE A 302 -9.67 -19.64 15.03
CA PHE A 302 -10.85 -19.54 15.89
C PHE A 302 -11.87 -18.58 15.30
N TYR A 303 -13.05 -19.08 14.93
CA TYR A 303 -14.06 -18.31 14.20
C TYR A 303 -15.49 -18.54 14.68
N MET A 304 -16.40 -17.62 14.36
CA MET A 304 -17.85 -17.80 14.55
C MET A 304 -18.51 -18.32 13.26
N GLU A 305 -18.39 -17.56 12.18
CA GLU A 305 -18.82 -17.93 10.84
C GLU A 305 -17.75 -17.53 9.83
N MET A 306 -17.46 -18.43 8.90
CA MET A 306 -16.57 -18.16 7.77
C MET A 306 -17.31 -17.34 6.72
N ARG A 307 -16.76 -16.17 6.37
CA ARG A 307 -17.31 -15.29 5.33
C ARG A 307 -16.36 -15.22 4.14
N ALA A 308 -16.62 -16.09 3.16
CA ALA A 308 -15.86 -16.24 1.93
C ALA A 308 -16.76 -15.99 0.71
N TYR A 309 -17.23 -14.75 0.55
CA TYR A 309 -18.31 -14.41 -0.38
C TYR A 309 -17.83 -13.89 -1.75
N GLY A 310 -16.54 -13.60 -1.90
CA GLY A 310 -15.93 -13.19 -3.16
C GLY A 310 -15.75 -14.35 -4.13
N LYS A 311 -15.45 -14.05 -5.39
CA LYS A 311 -15.20 -15.08 -6.41
C LYS A 311 -14.00 -15.94 -6.01
N ASP A 312 -14.21 -17.26 -5.98
CA ASP A 312 -13.21 -18.28 -5.60
C ASP A 312 -12.69 -18.16 -4.16
N PHE A 313 -13.35 -17.39 -3.29
CA PHE A 313 -12.96 -17.26 -1.88
C PHE A 313 -13.22 -18.55 -1.10
N ASP A 314 -14.32 -19.24 -1.40
CA ASP A 314 -14.65 -20.56 -0.89
C ASP A 314 -13.55 -21.59 -1.20
N LYS A 315 -13.10 -21.66 -2.46
CA LYS A 315 -12.00 -22.52 -2.88
C LYS A 315 -10.69 -22.19 -2.16
N TYR A 316 -10.46 -20.92 -1.86
CA TYR A 316 -9.27 -20.50 -1.13
C TYR A 316 -9.32 -20.95 0.34
N ILE A 317 -10.49 -20.91 0.99
CA ILE A 317 -10.69 -21.52 2.31
C ILE A 317 -10.50 -23.04 2.24
N ASP A 318 -11.03 -23.71 1.21
CA ASP A 318 -10.86 -25.15 1.05
C ASP A 318 -9.39 -25.53 0.79
N LYS A 319 -8.63 -24.70 0.06
CA LYS A 319 -7.17 -24.83 -0.06
C LYS A 319 -6.51 -24.81 1.33
N ALA A 320 -6.81 -23.81 2.17
CA ALA A 320 -6.25 -23.72 3.52
C ALA A 320 -6.58 -24.97 4.36
N LYS A 321 -7.83 -25.46 4.30
CA LYS A 321 -8.23 -26.71 4.99
C LYS A 321 -7.46 -27.93 4.47
N ASN A 322 -7.30 -28.05 3.16
CA ASN A 322 -6.58 -29.17 2.54
C ASN A 322 -5.07 -29.16 2.86
N GLU A 323 -4.52 -27.97 3.13
CA GLU A 323 -3.14 -27.82 3.63
C GLU A 323 -3.03 -28.10 5.14
N GLY A 324 -4.10 -28.51 5.81
CA GLY A 324 -4.08 -28.94 7.22
C GLY A 324 -4.22 -27.78 8.22
N VAL A 325 -4.85 -26.67 7.83
CA VAL A 325 -5.22 -25.60 8.78
C VAL A 325 -6.43 -26.05 9.61
N ASN A 326 -6.31 -25.96 10.93
CA ASN A 326 -7.36 -26.33 11.86
C ASN A 326 -8.37 -25.19 12.01
N TYR A 327 -9.63 -25.41 11.62
CA TYR A 327 -10.70 -24.44 11.83
C TYR A 327 -11.52 -24.82 13.05
N ARG A 328 -11.52 -23.97 14.08
CA ARG A 328 -12.28 -24.16 15.32
C ARG A 328 -13.43 -23.16 15.37
N ARG A 329 -14.66 -23.67 15.30
CA ARG A 329 -15.84 -22.83 15.49
C ARG A 329 -16.04 -22.54 16.98
N ALA A 330 -15.34 -21.53 17.48
CA ALA A 330 -15.35 -21.14 18.88
C ALA A 330 -15.02 -19.66 19.06
N MET A 331 -15.61 -19.05 20.08
CA MET A 331 -15.20 -17.73 20.56
C MET A 331 -14.17 -17.89 21.67
N VAL A 332 -13.01 -17.27 21.49
CA VAL A 332 -11.97 -17.21 22.52
C VAL A 332 -12.45 -16.34 23.68
N SER A 333 -12.32 -16.87 24.88
CA SER A 333 -12.70 -16.21 26.13
C SER A 333 -11.58 -15.32 26.66
N GLU A 334 -10.36 -15.86 26.74
CA GLU A 334 -9.17 -15.14 27.20
C GLU A 334 -7.89 -15.82 26.69
N ILE A 335 -6.76 -15.10 26.80
CA ILE A 335 -5.42 -15.59 26.50
C ILE A 335 -4.54 -15.32 27.72
N ILE A 336 -3.84 -16.35 28.19
CA ILE A 336 -2.95 -16.28 29.36
C ILE A 336 -1.53 -16.62 28.93
N GLU A 337 -0.56 -15.78 29.28
CA GLU A 337 0.88 -16.05 29.05
C GLU A 337 1.45 -16.94 30.16
N ASN A 338 2.22 -17.96 29.78
CA ASN A 338 3.11 -18.67 30.69
C ASN A 338 4.34 -17.78 30.99
N PRO A 339 4.59 -17.38 32.25
CA PRO A 339 5.66 -16.45 32.58
C PRO A 339 7.08 -16.98 32.32
N GLU A 340 7.26 -18.32 32.27
CA GLU A 340 8.55 -18.97 32.05
C GLU A 340 8.85 -19.18 30.57
N THR A 341 7.90 -19.76 29.82
CA THR A 341 8.12 -20.14 28.41
C THR A 341 7.69 -19.06 27.41
N LYS A 342 6.89 -18.08 27.88
CA LYS A 342 6.21 -17.07 27.06
C LYS A 342 5.15 -17.62 26.09
N ASP A 343 4.79 -18.90 26.24
CA ASP A 343 3.73 -19.52 25.45
C ASP A 343 2.35 -19.05 25.93
N LEU A 344 1.36 -19.21 25.08
CA LEU A 344 0.01 -18.69 25.25
C LEU A 344 -0.96 -19.84 25.44
N THR A 345 -1.70 -19.83 26.56
CA THR A 345 -2.86 -20.71 26.74
C THR A 345 -4.11 -19.96 26.31
N ILE A 346 -4.82 -20.49 25.31
CA ILE A 346 -6.07 -19.92 24.79
C ILE A 346 -7.25 -20.72 25.36
N HIS A 347 -8.16 -20.02 26.04
CA HIS A 347 -9.37 -20.61 26.62
C HIS A 347 -10.58 -20.40 25.70
N TYR A 348 -11.29 -21.47 25.38
CA TYR A 348 -12.51 -21.40 24.59
C TYR A 348 -13.50 -22.53 24.94
N ILE A 349 -14.73 -22.41 24.42
CA ILE A 349 -15.75 -23.45 24.49
C ILE A 349 -15.89 -24.07 23.10
N ASP A 350 -15.75 -25.39 23.00
CA ASP A 350 -15.94 -26.11 21.74
C ASP A 350 -17.44 -26.30 21.39
N GLU A 351 -17.71 -26.93 20.25
CA GLU A 351 -19.09 -27.13 19.78
C GLU A 351 -19.88 -28.11 20.67
N ASP A 352 -19.21 -28.96 21.45
CA ASP A 352 -19.81 -29.87 22.42
C ASP A 352 -20.06 -29.20 23.79
N GLY A 353 -19.72 -27.92 23.93
CA GLY A 353 -19.89 -27.15 25.15
C GLY A 353 -18.82 -27.41 26.21
N LYS A 354 -17.73 -28.09 25.85
CA LYS A 354 -16.61 -28.37 26.74
C LYS A 354 -15.63 -27.19 26.75
N ARG A 355 -15.12 -26.89 27.94
CA ARG A 355 -14.02 -25.91 28.11
C ARG A 355 -12.72 -26.56 27.67
N ILE A 356 -12.05 -25.91 26.72
CA ILE A 356 -10.75 -26.33 26.19
C ILE A 356 -9.73 -25.25 26.48
N ASN A 357 -8.55 -25.70 26.92
CA ASN A 357 -7.36 -24.89 27.07
C ASN A 357 -6.32 -25.48 26.11
N GLU A 358 -5.88 -24.68 25.15
CA GLU A 358 -4.92 -25.10 24.13
C GLU A 358 -3.73 -24.14 24.11
N GLU A 359 -2.52 -24.70 24.11
CA GLU A 359 -1.27 -23.92 24.12
C GLU A 359 -0.84 -23.55 22.70
N PHE A 360 -0.24 -22.37 22.54
CA PHE A 360 0.28 -21.82 21.28
C PHE A 360 1.53 -20.99 21.54
N ASP A 361 2.41 -20.87 20.55
CA ASP A 361 3.64 -20.09 20.68
C ASP A 361 3.38 -18.58 20.45
N MET A 362 2.38 -18.28 19.62
CA MET A 362 1.99 -16.93 19.22
C MET A 362 0.51 -16.88 18.81
N ALA A 363 -0.14 -15.75 19.10
CA ALA A 363 -1.52 -15.47 18.71
C ALA A 363 -1.59 -14.23 17.80
N ILE A 364 -2.40 -14.35 16.74
CA ILE A 364 -2.65 -13.34 15.73
C ILE A 364 -4.09 -12.85 15.86
N LEU A 365 -4.25 -11.57 16.19
CA LEU A 365 -5.55 -10.94 16.29
C LEU A 365 -6.02 -10.44 14.93
N SER A 366 -7.06 -11.08 14.38
CA SER A 366 -7.69 -10.66 13.13
C SER A 366 -8.59 -9.45 13.39
N ILE A 367 -7.95 -8.28 13.45
CA ILE A 367 -8.58 -6.98 13.72
C ILE A 367 -9.44 -6.47 12.57
N GLY A 368 -10.51 -5.77 12.94
CA GLY A 368 -11.46 -5.14 12.04
C GLY A 368 -11.04 -3.75 11.54
N PHE A 369 -11.82 -3.22 10.60
CA PHE A 369 -11.72 -1.86 10.10
C PHE A 369 -12.63 -0.92 10.88
N GLU A 370 -12.15 0.31 11.03
CA GLU A 370 -12.84 1.44 11.65
C GLU A 370 -12.96 2.60 10.66
N PRO A 371 -13.94 3.50 10.86
CA PRO A 371 -13.90 4.82 10.24
C PRO A 371 -12.60 5.55 10.62
N ARG A 372 -12.20 6.50 9.78
CA ARG A 372 -11.03 7.35 10.03
C ARG A 372 -11.15 8.05 11.40
N GLU A 373 -10.01 8.30 12.05
CA GLU A 373 -9.98 9.21 13.20
C GLU A 373 -10.53 10.58 12.81
N LYS A 374 -11.29 11.19 13.71
CA LYS A 374 -11.91 12.50 13.49
C LYS A 374 -12.72 12.55 12.19
N TYR A 375 -13.43 11.47 11.86
CA TYR A 375 -14.23 11.37 10.64
C TYR A 375 -15.22 12.54 10.46
N LEU A 376 -15.74 13.11 11.54
CA LEU A 376 -16.61 14.30 11.49
C LEU A 376 -15.87 15.55 10.99
N GLU A 377 -14.66 15.82 11.49
CA GLU A 377 -13.84 16.96 11.04
C GLU A 377 -13.47 16.77 9.56
N PHE A 378 -13.13 15.54 9.15
CA PHE A 378 -12.85 15.21 7.76
C PHE A 378 -14.08 15.44 6.88
N ALA A 379 -15.25 14.93 7.27
CA ALA A 379 -16.50 15.12 6.52
C ALA A 379 -16.90 16.60 6.41
N GLN A 380 -16.71 17.38 7.48
CA GLN A 380 -16.94 18.83 7.50
C GLN A 380 -16.01 19.56 6.52
N THR A 381 -14.73 19.19 6.46
CA THR A 381 -13.73 19.78 5.54
C THR A 381 -14.18 19.68 4.09
N PHE A 382 -14.79 18.55 3.70
CA PHE A 382 -15.30 18.32 2.35
C PHE A 382 -16.78 18.68 2.17
N GLY A 383 -17.49 19.07 3.24
CA GLY A 383 -18.92 19.36 3.20
C GLY A 383 -19.79 18.15 2.82
N ILE A 384 -19.43 16.95 3.29
CA ILE A 384 -20.17 15.71 3.04
C ILE A 384 -20.83 15.17 4.32
N GLU A 385 -21.83 14.32 4.15
CA GLU A 385 -22.49 13.59 5.23
C GLU A 385 -21.82 12.22 5.46
N THR A 386 -21.85 11.76 6.71
CA THR A 386 -21.49 10.38 7.08
C THR A 386 -22.73 9.56 7.41
N ASP A 387 -22.59 8.24 7.36
CA ASP A 387 -23.58 7.35 7.96
C ASP A 387 -23.48 7.35 9.51
N GLU A 388 -24.32 6.54 10.15
CA GLU A 388 -24.37 6.41 11.61
C GLU A 388 -23.08 5.85 12.23
N TYR A 389 -22.20 5.25 11.41
CA TYR A 389 -20.95 4.63 11.83
C TYR A 389 -19.71 5.48 11.48
N GLY A 390 -19.89 6.62 10.79
CA GLY A 390 -18.81 7.52 10.41
C GLY A 390 -18.15 7.22 9.06
N PHE A 391 -18.71 6.32 8.26
CA PHE A 391 -18.32 6.13 6.85
C PHE A 391 -19.00 7.17 5.95
N ALA A 392 -18.48 7.38 4.75
CA ALA A 392 -19.10 8.29 3.78
C ALA A 392 -20.53 7.83 3.43
N LYS A 393 -21.51 8.72 3.58
CA LYS A 393 -22.89 8.41 3.24
C LYS A 393 -23.05 8.33 1.71
N THR A 394 -23.49 7.16 1.25
CA THR A 394 -23.74 6.86 -0.17
C THR A 394 -25.11 6.21 -0.34
N SER A 395 -25.52 5.90 -1.57
CA SER A 395 -26.77 5.17 -1.83
C SER A 395 -26.53 3.88 -2.61
N LYS A 396 -27.45 2.92 -2.51
CA LYS A 396 -27.34 1.62 -3.21
C LYS A 396 -27.22 1.76 -4.74
N LEU A 397 -27.87 2.77 -5.32
CA LEU A 397 -27.83 3.03 -6.76
C LEU A 397 -26.65 3.91 -7.18
N ARG A 398 -26.05 4.63 -6.23
CA ARG A 398 -24.94 5.57 -6.45
C ARG A 398 -23.89 5.34 -5.36
N PRO A 399 -23.17 4.19 -5.40
CA PRO A 399 -22.33 3.72 -4.29
C PRO A 399 -21.00 4.45 -4.18
N VAL A 400 -20.61 5.23 -5.19
CA VAL A 400 -19.37 6.03 -5.22
C VAL A 400 -19.65 7.54 -5.14
N GLU A 401 -20.93 7.95 -5.07
CA GLU A 401 -21.30 9.36 -4.93
C GLU A 401 -21.54 9.70 -3.47
N THR A 402 -20.93 10.81 -3.01
CA THR A 402 -21.20 11.35 -1.68
C THR A 402 -22.49 12.19 -1.67
N SER A 403 -22.80 12.81 -0.54
CA SER A 403 -23.91 13.76 -0.44
C SER A 403 -23.65 15.11 -1.13
N ARG A 404 -22.40 15.43 -1.47
CA ARG A 404 -22.02 16.69 -2.15
C ARG A 404 -21.73 16.41 -3.63
N PRO A 405 -22.46 17.02 -4.58
CA PRO A 405 -22.18 16.91 -6.01
C PRO A 405 -20.74 17.28 -6.34
N GLY A 406 -20.15 16.62 -7.35
CA GLY A 406 -18.74 16.76 -7.71
C GLY A 406 -17.73 16.06 -6.78
N ILE A 407 -18.16 15.54 -5.62
CA ILE A 407 -17.32 14.78 -4.68
C ILE A 407 -17.72 13.30 -4.64
N TYR A 408 -16.75 12.43 -4.92
CA TYR A 408 -16.91 10.98 -4.98
C TYR A 408 -16.09 10.28 -3.90
N VAL A 409 -16.36 9.01 -3.64
CA VAL A 409 -15.66 8.19 -2.65
C VAL A 409 -15.33 6.81 -3.20
N ALA A 410 -14.18 6.27 -2.82
CA ALA A 410 -13.80 4.90 -3.10
C ALA A 410 -13.04 4.24 -1.93
N GLY A 411 -13.09 2.92 -1.85
CA GLY A 411 -12.34 2.14 -0.87
C GLY A 411 -13.00 2.13 0.51
N ILE A 412 -12.18 1.96 1.54
CA ILE A 412 -12.63 1.65 2.91
C ILE A 412 -13.40 2.79 3.56
N TYR A 413 -13.22 4.03 3.11
CA TYR A 413 -14.00 5.16 3.64
C TYR A 413 -15.50 5.07 3.32
N GLN A 414 -15.89 4.33 2.28
CA GLN A 414 -17.30 3.99 2.01
C GLN A 414 -17.79 2.78 2.83
N GLY A 415 -16.88 1.97 3.37
CA GLY A 415 -17.18 0.80 4.20
C GLY A 415 -16.16 -0.33 4.03
N PRO A 416 -16.09 -1.31 4.96
CA PRO A 416 -15.14 -2.43 4.90
C PRO A 416 -15.23 -3.25 3.60
N LYS A 417 -14.09 -3.44 2.92
CA LYS A 417 -13.98 -4.18 1.66
C LYS A 417 -12.54 -4.62 1.35
N ASP A 418 -12.39 -5.47 0.34
CA ASP A 418 -11.09 -5.95 -0.13
C ASP A 418 -10.46 -5.07 -1.22
N ILE A 419 -9.29 -5.49 -1.70
CA ILE A 419 -8.52 -4.80 -2.74
C ILE A 419 -9.27 -4.79 -4.08
N PRO A 420 -9.77 -5.92 -4.62
CA PRO A 420 -10.58 -5.93 -5.84
C PRO A 420 -11.77 -4.95 -5.80
N GLU A 421 -12.58 -4.98 -4.75
CA GLU A 421 -13.71 -4.05 -4.60
C GLU A 421 -13.25 -2.59 -4.52
N THR A 422 -12.11 -2.34 -3.86
CA THR A 422 -11.52 -0.99 -3.79
C THR A 422 -11.05 -0.49 -5.15
N VAL A 423 -10.43 -1.34 -5.96
CA VAL A 423 -10.00 -1.03 -7.33
C VAL A 423 -11.22 -0.73 -8.21
N ILE A 424 -12.26 -1.58 -8.14
CA ILE A 424 -13.51 -1.39 -8.87
C ILE A 424 -14.15 -0.05 -8.50
N GLN A 425 -14.20 0.31 -7.21
CA GLN A 425 -14.73 1.60 -6.79
C GLN A 425 -13.85 2.77 -7.24
N GLY A 426 -12.52 2.62 -7.26
CA GLY A 426 -11.61 3.65 -7.79
C GLY A 426 -11.94 4.00 -9.24
N SER A 427 -12.03 2.98 -10.11
CA SER A 427 -12.45 3.15 -11.50
C SER A 427 -13.89 3.66 -11.64
N GLY A 428 -14.79 3.23 -10.76
CA GLY A 428 -16.17 3.71 -10.71
C GLY A 428 -16.26 5.21 -10.39
N ALA A 429 -15.50 5.68 -9.41
CA ALA A 429 -15.41 7.09 -9.06
C ALA A 429 -14.79 7.91 -10.21
N ALA A 430 -13.69 7.41 -10.80
CA ALA A 430 -13.09 8.02 -11.99
C ALA A 430 -14.09 8.14 -13.15
N ALA A 431 -14.89 7.11 -13.41
CA ALA A 431 -15.92 7.16 -14.46
C ALA A 431 -16.99 8.24 -14.21
N ARG A 432 -17.40 8.46 -12.95
CA ARG A 432 -18.34 9.55 -12.61
C ARG A 432 -17.69 10.91 -12.80
N THR A 433 -16.46 11.10 -12.33
CA THR A 433 -15.70 12.34 -12.56
C THR A 433 -15.49 12.63 -14.04
N MET A 434 -15.09 11.64 -14.82
CA MET A 434 -14.90 11.77 -16.27
C MET A 434 -16.19 12.02 -17.05
N SER A 435 -17.34 11.62 -16.50
CA SER A 435 -18.66 11.95 -17.04
C SER A 435 -19.06 13.39 -16.72
N LEU A 436 -18.66 13.91 -15.55
CA LEU A 436 -18.89 15.30 -15.16
C LEU A 436 -18.01 16.25 -15.97
N LEU A 437 -16.71 15.97 -16.06
CA LEU A 437 -15.69 16.84 -16.67
C LEU A 437 -15.40 16.49 -18.14
N GLY A 438 -16.34 15.82 -18.82
CA GLY A 438 -16.14 15.29 -20.17
C GLY A 438 -15.69 16.34 -21.19
N ASP A 439 -16.31 17.53 -21.14
CA ASP A 439 -16.02 18.64 -22.06
C ASP A 439 -14.73 19.39 -21.72
N SER A 440 -14.18 19.21 -20.51
CA SER A 440 -12.95 19.86 -20.04
C SER A 440 -11.71 18.98 -20.20
N ARG A 441 -11.82 17.82 -20.85
CA ARG A 441 -10.66 16.96 -21.11
C ARG A 441 -9.65 17.65 -22.00
N GLY A 442 -8.38 17.51 -21.65
CA GLY A 442 -7.27 18.09 -22.38
C GLY A 442 -7.00 19.57 -22.08
N SER A 443 -7.80 20.23 -21.24
CA SER A 443 -7.66 21.68 -21.01
C SER A 443 -6.47 22.05 -20.11
N GLU A 444 -6.03 21.13 -19.24
CA GLU A 444 -4.98 21.37 -18.23
C GLU A 444 -3.83 20.35 -18.26
N ILE A 445 -3.80 19.43 -19.24
CA ILE A 445 -2.76 18.41 -19.35
C ILE A 445 -1.49 18.93 -20.02
N GLU A 446 -0.37 18.28 -19.74
CA GLU A 446 0.91 18.55 -20.40
C GLU A 446 1.14 17.51 -21.51
N GLU A 447 1.69 17.94 -22.66
CA GLU A 447 2.01 17.03 -23.77
C GLU A 447 3.28 16.23 -23.45
N VAL A 448 3.21 14.91 -23.56
CA VAL A 448 4.37 14.03 -23.36
C VAL A 448 5.26 14.03 -24.59
N VAL A 449 6.49 14.53 -24.44
CA VAL A 449 7.51 14.42 -25.48
C VAL A 449 8.45 13.27 -25.12
N LEU A 450 8.28 12.12 -25.77
CA LEU A 450 9.22 11.00 -25.69
C LEU A 450 10.45 11.25 -26.57
N PRO A 451 11.62 10.66 -26.25
CA PRO A 451 12.75 10.66 -27.17
C PRO A 451 12.38 9.94 -28.48
N PRO A 452 13.01 10.31 -29.61
CA PRO A 452 12.73 9.67 -30.89
C PRO A 452 13.11 8.20 -30.85
N GLU A 453 12.23 7.32 -31.34
CA GLU A 453 12.52 5.89 -31.44
C GLU A 453 13.74 5.64 -32.35
N ARG A 454 14.67 4.80 -31.89
CA ARG A 454 15.83 4.39 -32.67
C ARG A 454 15.47 3.22 -33.57
N ASP A 455 15.75 3.34 -34.88
CA ASP A 455 15.63 2.20 -35.80
C ASP A 455 16.82 1.24 -35.61
N ILE A 456 16.52 0.04 -35.10
CA ILE A 456 17.50 -1.02 -34.82
C ILE A 456 17.44 -2.16 -35.84
N THR A 457 16.69 -2.03 -36.94
CA THR A 457 16.39 -3.12 -37.88
C THR A 457 17.66 -3.69 -38.53
N ALA A 458 18.67 -2.84 -38.77
CA ALA A 458 19.95 -3.22 -39.37
C ALA A 458 21.04 -3.55 -38.34
N GLU A 459 20.75 -3.49 -37.03
CA GLU A 459 21.72 -3.75 -35.97
C GLU A 459 21.72 -5.22 -35.53
N GLU A 460 22.92 -5.80 -35.40
CA GLU A 460 23.12 -7.11 -34.77
C GLU A 460 22.54 -7.13 -33.34
N PRO A 461 21.93 -8.24 -32.89
CA PRO A 461 21.42 -8.37 -31.53
C PRO A 461 22.46 -8.04 -30.47
N LYS A 462 22.16 -7.00 -29.69
CA LYS A 462 22.88 -6.61 -28.49
C LYS A 462 21.90 -6.60 -27.33
N VAL A 463 21.58 -7.82 -26.88
CA VAL A 463 20.53 -8.09 -25.90
C VAL A 463 21.05 -7.89 -24.49
N GLY A 464 20.35 -7.09 -23.68
CA GLY A 464 20.52 -7.07 -22.24
C GLY A 464 19.49 -7.95 -21.56
N VAL A 465 19.92 -8.89 -20.72
CA VAL A 465 19.03 -9.77 -19.96
C VAL A 465 19.07 -9.36 -18.48
N ILE A 466 17.95 -8.86 -17.97
CA ILE A 466 17.80 -8.46 -16.57
C ILE A 466 17.01 -9.56 -15.85
N VAL A 467 17.60 -10.17 -14.83
CA VAL A 467 16.94 -11.18 -13.99
C VAL A 467 16.54 -10.51 -12.67
N CYS A 468 15.24 -10.33 -12.46
CA CYS A 468 14.75 -9.73 -11.22
C CYS A 468 14.80 -10.76 -10.08
N HIS A 469 15.28 -10.36 -8.90
CA HIS A 469 15.13 -11.14 -7.68
C HIS A 469 14.36 -10.36 -6.61
N CYS A 470 13.30 -10.96 -6.06
CA CYS A 470 12.41 -10.33 -5.08
C CYS A 470 12.50 -11.05 -3.72
N GLY A 471 13.69 -11.18 -3.15
CA GLY A 471 13.93 -11.99 -1.95
C GLY A 471 13.49 -13.44 -2.15
N ILE A 472 12.88 -14.06 -1.13
CA ILE A 472 12.42 -15.46 -1.20
C ILE A 472 11.32 -15.72 -2.25
N ASN A 473 10.58 -14.69 -2.68
CA ASN A 473 9.48 -14.87 -3.65
C ASN A 473 9.95 -15.38 -5.01
N ILE A 474 11.17 -15.03 -5.42
CA ILE A 474 11.79 -15.54 -6.66
C ILE A 474 13.03 -16.36 -6.32
N ALA A 475 13.93 -15.81 -5.51
CA ALA A 475 15.21 -16.46 -5.20
C ALA A 475 15.06 -17.68 -4.28
N GLY A 476 13.91 -17.86 -3.61
CA GLY A 476 13.60 -19.08 -2.86
C GLY A 476 13.22 -20.27 -3.75
N THR A 477 12.81 -20.01 -5.00
CA THR A 477 12.38 -21.04 -5.96
C THR A 477 13.39 -21.25 -7.08
N VAL A 478 14.04 -20.18 -7.54
CA VAL A 478 14.95 -20.19 -8.70
C VAL A 478 16.31 -19.59 -8.33
N HIS A 479 17.40 -20.25 -8.74
CA HIS A 479 18.75 -19.71 -8.61
C HIS A 479 19.01 -18.60 -9.65
N VAL A 480 18.65 -17.37 -9.31
CA VAL A 480 18.70 -16.20 -10.20
C VAL A 480 20.08 -15.96 -10.84
N ASP A 481 21.16 -16.14 -10.07
CA ASP A 481 22.53 -15.97 -10.60
C ASP A 481 22.85 -17.01 -11.67
N LYS A 482 22.43 -18.26 -11.48
CA LYS A 482 22.62 -19.32 -12.48
C LYS A 482 21.82 -19.06 -13.76
N VAL A 483 20.64 -18.44 -13.63
CA VAL A 483 19.83 -18.04 -14.80
C VAL A 483 20.53 -16.93 -15.57
N ALA A 484 21.05 -15.92 -14.88
CA ALA A 484 21.83 -14.85 -15.51
C ALA A 484 23.09 -15.41 -16.20
N ASP A 485 23.86 -16.27 -15.51
CA ASP A 485 25.05 -16.93 -16.06
C ASP A 485 24.76 -17.82 -17.28
N ALA A 486 23.60 -18.47 -17.30
CA ALA A 486 23.15 -19.26 -18.45
C ALA A 486 22.78 -18.36 -19.63
N ALA A 487 22.00 -17.30 -19.37
CA ALA A 487 21.61 -16.33 -20.39
C ALA A 487 22.81 -15.61 -21.01
N ALA A 488 23.88 -15.38 -20.23
CA ALA A 488 25.10 -14.73 -20.70
C ALA A 488 25.81 -15.50 -21.83
N LYS A 489 25.53 -16.79 -21.96
CA LYS A 489 26.15 -17.68 -22.96
C LYS A 489 25.35 -17.74 -24.27
N GLU A 490 24.15 -17.16 -24.30
CA GLU A 490 23.29 -17.20 -25.47
C GLU A 490 23.78 -16.23 -26.58
N PRO A 491 23.69 -16.61 -27.86
CA PRO A 491 24.10 -15.75 -28.96
C PRO A 491 23.39 -14.38 -28.96
N GLY A 492 24.16 -13.30 -29.09
CA GLY A 492 23.63 -11.93 -29.13
C GLY A 492 23.35 -11.30 -27.76
N VAL A 493 23.50 -12.05 -26.66
CA VAL A 493 23.46 -11.47 -25.31
C VAL A 493 24.76 -10.73 -25.02
N ALA A 494 24.65 -9.43 -24.79
CA ALA A 494 25.79 -8.54 -24.55
C ALA A 494 26.00 -8.19 -23.08
N HIS A 495 24.94 -8.30 -22.26
CA HIS A 495 25.01 -8.03 -20.83
C HIS A 495 23.93 -8.81 -20.09
N THR A 496 24.25 -9.32 -18.90
CA THR A 496 23.31 -9.93 -17.97
C THR A 496 23.48 -9.31 -16.60
N GLU A 497 22.38 -9.00 -15.92
CA GLU A 497 22.44 -8.45 -14.57
C GLU A 497 21.27 -8.93 -13.71
N THR A 498 21.55 -9.20 -12.44
CA THR A 498 20.53 -9.47 -11.44
C THR A 498 20.17 -8.17 -10.73
N ILE A 499 18.88 -7.83 -10.67
CA ILE A 499 18.41 -6.60 -10.01
C ILE A 499 17.39 -6.96 -8.92
N ILE A 500 17.61 -6.45 -7.72
CA ILE A 500 16.63 -6.57 -6.63
C ILE A 500 15.46 -5.61 -6.91
N TYR A 501 14.23 -6.11 -6.91
CA TYR A 501 13.03 -5.31 -7.17
C TYR A 501 13.12 -4.45 -8.45
N ALA A 502 13.35 -5.08 -9.62
CA ALA A 502 13.51 -4.37 -10.89
C ALA A 502 12.35 -3.41 -11.25
N CYS A 503 11.14 -3.65 -10.72
CA CYS A 503 9.98 -2.80 -10.91
C CYS A 503 9.98 -1.53 -10.04
N ALA A 504 10.83 -1.43 -9.01
CA ALA A 504 10.95 -0.25 -8.16
C ALA A 504 11.66 0.90 -8.91
N PRO A 505 11.53 2.16 -8.46
CA PRO A 505 12.17 3.31 -9.12
C PRO A 505 13.66 3.13 -9.42
N ASP A 506 14.43 2.64 -8.43
CA ASP A 506 15.88 2.42 -8.58
C ASP A 506 16.20 1.32 -9.59
N GLY A 507 15.40 0.25 -9.59
CA GLY A 507 15.52 -0.82 -10.57
C GLY A 507 15.29 -0.32 -11.99
N GLN A 508 14.30 0.55 -12.20
CA GLN A 508 14.01 1.12 -13.50
C GLN A 508 15.06 2.13 -13.97
N GLU A 509 15.58 2.99 -13.09
CA GLU A 509 16.70 3.86 -13.44
C GLU A 509 17.92 3.03 -13.82
N LYS A 510 18.24 1.97 -13.06
CA LYS A 510 19.35 1.08 -13.38
C LYS A 510 19.20 0.43 -14.75
N ILE A 511 17.98 0.02 -15.12
CA ILE A 511 17.70 -0.51 -16.46
C ILE A 511 18.00 0.55 -17.54
N ARG A 512 17.59 1.80 -17.35
CA ARG A 512 17.87 2.89 -18.30
C ARG A 512 19.36 3.15 -18.46
N GLU A 513 20.09 3.22 -17.35
CA GLU A 513 21.55 3.38 -17.36
C GLU A 513 22.21 2.25 -18.14
N LEU A 514 21.82 1.00 -17.88
CA LEU A 514 22.38 -0.17 -18.58
C LEU A 514 22.13 -0.14 -20.09
N ILE A 515 20.94 0.29 -20.52
CA ILE A 515 20.62 0.45 -21.95
C ILE A 515 21.56 1.46 -22.59
N LYS A 516 21.77 2.63 -21.96
CA LYS A 516 22.66 3.69 -22.45
C LYS A 516 24.13 3.27 -22.43
N GLU A 517 24.63 2.83 -21.29
CA GLU A 517 26.05 2.51 -21.08
C GLU A 517 26.54 1.34 -21.94
N LYS A 518 25.72 0.30 -22.08
CA LYS A 518 26.07 -0.88 -22.87
C LYS A 518 25.63 -0.77 -24.32
N GLY A 519 24.86 0.27 -24.68
CA GLY A 519 24.31 0.47 -26.02
C GLY A 519 23.39 -0.67 -26.44
N LEU A 520 22.58 -1.18 -25.51
CA LEU A 520 21.67 -2.31 -25.77
C LEU A 520 20.64 -1.92 -26.82
N ASN A 521 20.27 -2.86 -27.68
CA ASN A 521 19.22 -2.65 -28.69
C ASN A 521 18.01 -3.56 -28.50
N ARG A 522 18.10 -4.54 -27.61
CA ARG A 522 17.01 -5.42 -27.20
C ARG A 522 17.13 -5.66 -25.71
N VAL A 523 16.00 -5.71 -25.00
CA VAL A 523 15.98 -5.93 -23.56
C VAL A 523 15.05 -7.09 -23.24
N VAL A 524 15.55 -8.06 -22.48
CA VAL A 524 14.77 -9.15 -21.93
C VAL A 524 14.73 -8.96 -20.42
N VAL A 525 13.54 -8.81 -19.87
CA VAL A 525 13.36 -8.75 -18.41
C VAL A 525 12.75 -10.08 -17.94
N ALA A 526 13.56 -10.91 -17.31
CA ALA A 526 13.13 -12.12 -16.65
C ALA A 526 12.63 -11.77 -15.23
N SER A 527 11.35 -11.45 -15.13
CA SER A 527 10.71 -10.95 -13.91
C SER A 527 9.30 -11.49 -13.70
N CYS A 528 8.51 -10.77 -12.90
CA CYS A 528 7.09 -10.99 -12.66
C CYS A 528 6.24 -11.03 -13.94
N THR A 529 4.98 -11.46 -13.79
CA THR A 529 4.04 -11.69 -14.90
C THR A 529 3.98 -10.55 -15.94
N PRO A 530 4.09 -10.86 -17.25
CA PRO A 530 4.02 -9.85 -18.33
C PRO A 530 2.74 -9.01 -18.28
N ARG A 531 1.63 -9.58 -17.80
CA ARG A 531 0.34 -8.89 -17.75
C ARG A 531 0.37 -7.61 -16.91
N THR A 532 1.13 -7.60 -15.82
CA THR A 532 1.20 -6.43 -14.91
C THR A 532 2.47 -5.60 -15.11
N HIS A 533 3.55 -6.20 -15.60
CA HIS A 533 4.87 -5.54 -15.64
C HIS A 533 5.36 -5.19 -17.04
N SER A 534 4.84 -5.82 -18.11
CA SER A 534 5.30 -5.52 -19.48
C SER A 534 5.11 -4.05 -19.86
N PRO A 535 3.96 -3.39 -19.58
CA PRO A 535 3.79 -1.97 -19.92
C PRO A 535 4.82 -1.09 -19.18
N LEU A 536 5.01 -1.33 -17.88
CA LEU A 536 5.96 -0.60 -17.05
C LEU A 536 7.40 -0.63 -17.61
N PHE A 537 7.88 -1.82 -17.99
CA PHE A 537 9.21 -1.96 -18.55
C PHE A 537 9.30 -1.40 -19.98
N GLN A 538 8.24 -1.52 -20.78
CA GLN A 538 8.19 -0.90 -22.11
C GLN A 538 8.29 0.62 -22.03
N ASP A 539 7.56 1.25 -21.12
CA ASP A 539 7.60 2.69 -20.92
C ASP A 539 8.98 3.12 -20.39
N THR A 540 9.55 2.36 -19.43
CA THR A 540 10.93 2.59 -18.96
C THR A 540 11.96 2.56 -20.09
N ILE A 541 11.80 1.65 -21.06
CA ILE A 541 12.70 1.53 -22.22
C ILE A 541 12.47 2.66 -23.23
N ARG A 542 11.22 3.09 -23.45
CA ARG A 542 10.87 4.19 -24.36
C ARG A 542 11.39 5.55 -23.92
N GLU A 543 11.75 5.69 -22.65
CA GLU A 543 12.34 6.91 -22.09
C GLU A 543 13.84 7.07 -22.42
N VAL A 544 14.47 6.12 -23.12
CA VAL A 544 15.93 6.05 -23.33
C VAL A 544 16.36 6.21 -24.78
#